data_AF-A0A975GE11-F1
#
_entry.id   AF-A0A975GE11-F1
#
_cell.length_a   1.000
_cell.length_b   1.000
_cell.length_c   1.000
_cell.angle_alpha   90.00
_cell.angle_beta   90.00
_cell.angle_gamma   90.00
#
_symmetry.space_group_name_H-M   'P 1'
#
loop_
_entity.id
_entity.type
_entity.pdbx_description
1 polymer ?
#
loop_
_entity_poly.entity_id
_entity_poly.type
_entity_poly.pdbx_seq_one_letter_code
_entity_poly.pdbx_strand_id
1 'polypeptide(L)'
;MSHLPSTLNSFWLWREVSSKLGVSNPAYKYWKNTPSLKLNNKYIFIKKETLPPKHEHVEKILTDLSGYLPIKYASDQLHVNEHIFSYDKMRLYREFEYKFVEDVKFVNIRKFFKENGIKVSKNSIIQLGKAKDLEITLDSTYYRLKDDYGVVVYD
;
A
#
# COMPACT_ATOMS: atom_id res chain seq x y z
N MET A 1 -5.06 -19.97 2.05
CA MET A 1 -3.83 -19.15 2.24
C MET A 1 -4.26 -17.69 2.33
N SER A 2 -3.71 -16.89 3.24
CA SER A 2 -4.10 -15.46 3.37
C SER A 2 -3.61 -14.66 2.16
N HIS A 3 -4.54 -14.01 1.46
CA HIS A 3 -4.25 -13.15 0.31
C HIS A 3 -3.89 -11.74 0.80
N LEU A 4 -2.70 -11.60 1.39
CA LEU A 4 -2.23 -10.31 1.90
C LEU A 4 -1.95 -9.32 0.75
N PRO A 5 -2.13 -8.00 0.97
CA PRO A 5 -1.84 -6.99 -0.05
C PRO A 5 -0.39 -7.07 -0.53
N SER A 6 -0.21 -7.39 -1.80
CA SER A 6 1.09 -7.58 -2.46
C SER A 6 1.24 -6.74 -3.73
N THR A 7 0.36 -5.74 -3.90
CA THR A 7 0.20 -4.97 -5.14
C THR A 7 1.51 -4.36 -5.63
N LEU A 8 2.37 -3.89 -4.72
CA LEU A 8 3.63 -3.21 -5.07
C LEU A 8 4.88 -4.09 -5.03
N ASN A 9 4.77 -5.40 -4.76
CA ASN A 9 5.94 -6.27 -4.68
C ASN A 9 6.77 -6.29 -5.98
N SER A 10 6.10 -6.19 -7.13
CA SER A 10 6.72 -6.22 -8.46
C SER A 10 6.76 -4.85 -9.12
N PHE A 11 6.70 -3.77 -8.34
CA PHE A 11 6.69 -2.41 -8.88
C PHE A 11 7.66 -1.46 -8.18
N TRP A 12 8.17 -0.49 -8.94
CA TRP A 12 8.90 0.68 -8.47
C TRP A 12 8.01 1.92 -8.51
N LEU A 13 8.21 2.87 -7.58
CA LEU A 13 7.56 4.17 -7.63
C LEU A 13 8.11 4.98 -8.80
N TRP A 14 7.27 5.36 -9.76
CA TRP A 14 7.69 6.13 -10.93
C TRP A 14 8.35 7.46 -10.56
N ARG A 15 7.85 8.12 -9.51
CA ARG A 15 8.41 9.40 -9.05
C ARG A 15 9.88 9.29 -8.67
N GLU A 16 10.22 8.25 -7.92
CA GLU A 16 11.61 7.95 -7.54
C GLU A 16 12.44 7.64 -8.79
N VAL A 17 11.92 6.79 -9.69
CA VAL A 17 12.59 6.44 -10.95
C VAL A 17 12.89 7.68 -11.80
N SER A 18 11.90 8.55 -11.99
CA SER A 18 12.06 9.79 -12.77
C SER A 18 13.07 10.75 -12.15
N SER A 19 13.08 10.84 -10.82
CA SER A 19 14.01 11.66 -10.04
C SER A 19 15.45 11.17 -10.21
N LYS A 20 15.68 9.86 -10.05
CA LYS A 20 17.01 9.26 -10.21
C LYS A 20 17.55 9.32 -11.64
N LEU A 21 16.66 9.24 -12.63
CA LEU A 21 17.03 9.28 -14.04
C LEU A 21 17.10 10.69 -14.63
N GLY A 22 16.61 11.71 -13.91
CA GLY A 22 16.50 13.07 -14.42
C GLY A 22 15.57 13.19 -15.64
N VAL A 23 14.54 12.36 -15.73
CA VAL A 23 13.59 12.36 -16.86
C VAL A 23 12.29 13.06 -16.50
N SER A 24 11.59 13.55 -17.52
CA SER A 24 10.29 14.19 -17.35
C SER A 24 9.22 13.20 -16.88
N ASN A 25 8.23 13.69 -16.13
CA ASN A 25 7.15 12.85 -15.60
C ASN A 25 6.41 12.01 -16.66
N PRO A 26 6.14 12.45 -17.91
CA PRO A 26 5.48 11.59 -18.89
C PRO A 26 6.41 10.56 -19.56
N ALA A 27 7.71 10.52 -19.25
CA ALA A 27 8.68 9.68 -19.97
C ALA A 27 8.33 8.19 -19.98
N TYR A 28 7.78 7.66 -18.88
CA TYR A 28 7.36 6.26 -18.80
C TYR A 28 6.34 5.85 -19.88
N LYS A 29 5.52 6.79 -20.38
CA LYS A 29 4.50 6.52 -21.40
C LYS A 29 5.11 6.09 -22.74
N TYR A 30 6.37 6.42 -22.98
CA TYR A 30 7.08 6.07 -24.20
C TYR A 30 7.84 4.73 -24.10
N TRP A 31 7.87 4.11 -22.91
CA TRP A 31 8.55 2.84 -22.70
C TRP A 31 7.61 1.67 -22.99
N LYS A 32 7.57 1.25 -24.26
CA LYS A 32 6.63 0.22 -24.77
C LYS A 32 6.66 -1.11 -23.99
N ASN A 33 7.83 -1.48 -23.47
CA ASN A 33 8.04 -2.75 -22.77
C ASN A 33 8.01 -2.61 -21.24
N THR A 34 7.64 -1.43 -20.71
CA THR A 34 7.59 -1.17 -19.26
C THR A 34 6.14 -0.92 -18.83
N PRO A 35 5.39 -1.95 -18.41
CA PRO A 35 4.04 -1.77 -17.92
C PRO A 35 3.99 -0.82 -16.72
N SER A 36 3.00 0.06 -16.70
CA SER A 36 2.74 0.97 -15.58
C SER A 36 1.44 0.63 -14.87
N LEU A 37 1.43 0.76 -13.53
CA LEU A 37 0.26 0.67 -12.68
C LEU A 37 -0.06 2.06 -12.11
N LYS A 38 -1.33 2.47 -12.17
CA LYS A 38 -1.79 3.72 -11.58
C LYS A 38 -2.71 3.43 -10.40
N LEU A 39 -2.33 3.86 -9.21
CA LEU A 39 -3.15 3.74 -7.99
C LEU A 39 -3.76 5.09 -7.59
N ASN A 40 -5.05 5.08 -7.24
CA ASN A 40 -5.82 6.26 -6.82
C ASN A 40 -5.71 7.47 -7.75
N ASN A 41 -5.55 7.24 -9.04
CA ASN A 41 -5.31 8.28 -10.04
C ASN A 41 -4.14 9.25 -9.76
N LYS A 42 -3.30 8.96 -8.76
CA LYS A 42 -2.24 9.84 -8.25
C LYS A 42 -0.87 9.20 -8.34
N TYR A 43 -0.75 7.94 -7.93
CA TYR A 43 0.54 7.26 -7.82
C TYR A 43 0.78 6.41 -9.05
N ILE A 44 1.90 6.65 -9.73
CA ILE A 44 2.32 5.87 -10.89
C ILE A 44 3.44 4.95 -10.43
N PHE A 45 3.33 3.71 -10.86
CA PHE A 45 4.29 2.66 -10.59
C PHE A 45 4.69 2.01 -11.91
N ILE A 46 5.91 1.51 -11.98
CA ILE A 46 6.42 0.79 -13.16
C ILE A 46 6.87 -0.61 -12.73
N LYS A 47 6.68 -1.59 -13.61
CA LYS A 47 7.03 -2.97 -13.28
C LYS A 47 8.55 -3.13 -13.13
N LYS A 48 9.00 -3.82 -12.09
CA LYS A 48 10.42 -4.16 -11.87
C LYS A 48 10.95 -4.98 -13.06
N GLU A 49 12.26 -4.92 -13.30
CA GLU A 49 12.95 -5.70 -14.35
C GLU A 49 12.45 -5.41 -15.78
N THR A 50 11.72 -4.31 -15.97
CA THR A 50 11.20 -3.91 -17.28
C THR A 50 11.68 -2.53 -17.71
N LEU A 51 12.61 -1.93 -16.96
CA LEU A 51 13.24 -0.67 -17.38
C LEU A 51 14.00 -0.86 -18.71
N PRO A 52 14.08 0.20 -19.55
CA PRO A 52 14.97 0.16 -20.71
C PRO A 52 16.41 -0.19 -20.31
N PRO A 53 17.17 -0.96 -21.10
CA PRO A 53 18.51 -1.44 -20.72
C PRO A 53 19.48 -0.33 -20.26
N LYS A 54 19.40 0.85 -20.88
CA LYS A 54 20.18 2.03 -20.48
C LYS A 54 19.91 2.53 -19.04
N HIS A 55 18.80 2.12 -18.43
CA HIS A 55 18.33 2.57 -17.11
C HIS A 55 18.34 1.45 -16.07
N GLU A 56 18.71 0.21 -16.42
CA GLU A 56 18.72 -0.92 -15.49
C GLU A 56 19.58 -0.67 -14.23
N HIS A 57 20.65 0.13 -14.39
CA HIS A 57 21.55 0.51 -13.29
C HIS A 57 20.83 1.20 -12.12
N VAL A 58 19.69 1.89 -12.35
CA VAL A 58 18.98 2.53 -11.24
C VAL A 58 18.18 1.54 -10.40
N GLU A 59 17.79 0.36 -10.91
CA GLU A 59 16.95 -0.58 -10.14
C GLU A 59 17.58 -0.99 -8.80
N LYS A 60 18.91 -1.04 -8.75
CA LYS A 60 19.68 -1.42 -7.55
C LYS A 60 19.60 -0.38 -6.42
N ILE A 61 19.23 0.85 -6.74
CA ILE A 61 19.16 1.97 -5.77
C ILE A 61 17.73 2.44 -5.49
N LEU A 62 16.72 1.80 -6.12
CA LEU A 62 15.31 2.10 -5.89
C LEU A 62 14.83 1.49 -4.59
N THR A 63 13.86 2.15 -3.97
CA THR A 63 13.34 1.71 -2.68
C THR A 63 12.37 0.55 -2.86
N ASP A 64 12.60 -0.56 -2.16
CA ASP A 64 11.64 -1.66 -2.14
C ASP A 64 10.38 -1.28 -1.33
N LEU A 65 9.24 -1.43 -2.01
CA LEU A 65 7.89 -1.14 -1.53
C LEU A 65 7.07 -2.42 -1.30
N SER A 66 7.72 -3.59 -1.25
CA SER A 66 7.06 -4.85 -0.97
C SER A 66 6.29 -4.81 0.36
N GLY A 67 4.99 -5.07 0.31
CA GLY A 67 4.08 -4.98 1.46
C GLY A 67 3.64 -3.58 1.88
N TYR A 68 4.19 -2.53 1.25
CA TYR A 68 3.78 -1.15 1.46
C TYR A 68 2.71 -0.72 0.47
N LEU A 69 1.88 0.24 0.88
CA LEU A 69 0.91 0.93 0.04
C LEU A 69 0.94 2.44 0.33
N PRO A 70 0.69 3.32 -0.67
CA PRO A 70 0.50 4.74 -0.41
C PRO A 70 -0.66 4.95 0.57
N ILE A 71 -0.52 5.87 1.52
CA ILE A 71 -1.49 6.03 2.62
C ILE A 71 -2.94 6.22 2.13
N LYS A 72 -3.16 7.00 1.07
CA LYS A 72 -4.49 7.21 0.49
C LYS A 72 -5.06 5.94 -0.14
N TYR A 73 -4.22 5.13 -0.79
CA TYR A 73 -4.66 3.85 -1.36
C TYR A 73 -4.95 2.84 -0.25
N ALA A 74 -4.10 2.79 0.77
CA ALA A 74 -4.32 1.94 1.94
C ALA A 74 -5.61 2.30 2.69
N SER A 75 -5.90 3.59 2.86
CA SER A 75 -7.13 4.04 3.53
C SER A 75 -8.39 3.65 2.77
N ASP A 76 -8.35 3.78 1.44
CA ASP A 76 -9.47 3.40 0.59
C ASP A 76 -9.70 1.89 0.62
N GLN A 77 -8.63 1.07 0.62
CA GLN A 77 -8.72 -0.39 0.73
C GLN A 77 -9.25 -0.87 2.10
N LEU A 78 -9.01 -0.10 3.16
CA LEU A 78 -9.43 -0.43 4.53
C LEU A 78 -10.72 0.27 4.94
N HIS A 79 -11.37 1.01 4.04
CA HIS A 79 -12.58 1.80 4.30
C HIS A 79 -12.46 2.73 5.52
N VAL A 80 -11.29 3.38 5.66
CA VAL A 80 -11.00 4.33 6.75
C VAL A 80 -10.60 5.69 6.22
N ASN A 81 -10.66 6.68 7.12
CA ASN A 81 -10.10 7.99 6.84
C ASN A 81 -8.55 7.93 6.82
N GLU A 82 -7.94 8.53 5.79
CA GLU A 82 -6.48 8.65 5.61
C GLU A 82 -5.76 9.29 6.81
N HIS A 83 -6.47 10.08 7.62
CA HIS A 83 -5.93 10.69 8.84
C HIS A 83 -5.34 9.67 9.81
N ILE A 84 -5.82 8.42 9.82
CA ILE A 84 -5.28 7.34 10.64
C ILE A 84 -3.80 7.06 10.34
N PHE A 85 -3.37 7.35 9.10
CA PHE A 85 -1.99 7.21 8.65
C PHE A 85 -1.24 8.53 8.60
N SER A 86 -1.91 9.66 8.79
CA SER A 86 -1.33 10.99 8.59
C SER A 86 -0.80 11.57 9.90
N TYR A 87 -1.52 11.40 11.01
CA TYR A 87 -1.22 12.07 12.27
C TYR A 87 -0.78 11.12 13.38
N ASP A 88 0.32 11.46 14.03
CA ASP A 88 0.88 10.78 15.20
C ASP A 88 -0.06 10.74 16.42
N LYS A 89 -1.00 11.70 16.50
CA LYS A 89 -2.06 11.76 17.51
C LYS A 89 -3.11 10.67 17.36
N MET A 90 -3.19 9.98 16.21
CA MET A 90 -4.12 8.87 16.03
C MET A 90 -3.62 7.65 16.78
N ARG A 91 -4.51 6.96 17.50
CA ARG A 91 -4.15 5.83 18.37
C ARG A 91 -3.46 4.69 17.61
N LEU A 92 -4.01 4.32 16.46
CA LEU A 92 -3.43 3.25 15.63
C LEU A 92 -2.19 3.69 14.83
N TYR A 93 -1.84 4.97 14.80
CA TYR A 93 -0.70 5.44 14.00
C TYR A 93 0.59 4.69 14.35
N ARG A 94 0.84 4.47 15.64
CA ARG A 94 2.06 3.80 16.13
C ARG A 94 2.09 2.30 15.88
N GLU A 95 0.95 1.71 15.52
CA GLU A 95 0.85 0.28 15.17
C GLU A 95 1.23 0.02 13.70
N PHE A 96 1.40 1.09 12.91
CA PHE A 96 1.80 0.99 11.52
C PHE A 96 3.27 1.34 11.34
N GLU A 97 3.94 0.59 10.48
CA GLU A 97 5.26 0.97 9.98
C GLU A 97 5.11 1.85 8.74
N TYR A 98 5.81 2.98 8.73
CA TYR A 98 5.80 3.93 7.62
C TYR A 98 7.15 4.02 6.93
N LYS A 99 7.10 4.38 5.65
CA LYS A 99 8.28 4.74 4.86
C LYS A 99 7.95 5.94 4.01
N PHE A 100 8.92 6.82 3.80
CA PHE A 100 8.83 7.92 2.84
C PHE A 100 9.75 7.64 1.67
N VAL A 101 9.23 7.79 0.46
CA VAL A 101 10.00 7.72 -0.78
C VAL A 101 9.65 8.94 -1.60
N GLU A 102 10.65 9.77 -1.88
CA GLU A 102 10.45 11.14 -2.35
C GLU A 102 9.52 11.89 -1.36
N ASP A 103 8.39 12.41 -1.83
CA ASP A 103 7.37 13.09 -1.02
C ASP A 103 6.13 12.21 -0.74
N VAL A 104 6.21 10.90 -1.02
CA VAL A 104 5.08 9.98 -0.85
C VAL A 104 5.24 9.19 0.44
N LYS A 105 4.24 9.26 1.31
CA LYS A 105 4.14 8.44 2.51
C LYS A 105 3.52 7.09 2.19
N PHE A 106 4.20 6.03 2.62
CA PHE A 106 3.77 4.64 2.50
C PHE A 106 3.54 4.02 3.88
N VAL A 107 2.62 3.07 3.95
CA VAL A 107 2.31 2.28 5.13
C VAL A 107 2.42 0.79 4.84
N ASN A 108 3.07 0.04 5.74
CA ASN A 108 3.30 -1.40 5.61
C ASN A 108 2.06 -2.21 6.05
N ILE A 109 1.07 -2.30 5.16
CA ILE A 109 -0.18 -3.03 5.43
C ILE A 109 0.09 -4.53 5.59
N ARG A 110 1.01 -5.10 4.81
CA ARG A 110 1.31 -6.53 4.91
C ARG A 110 1.83 -6.90 6.29
N LYS A 111 2.75 -6.09 6.84
CA LYS A 111 3.28 -6.31 8.19
C LYS A 111 2.19 -6.16 9.24
N PHE A 112 1.38 -5.11 9.15
CA PHE A 112 0.25 -4.89 10.07
C PHE A 112 -0.70 -6.10 10.13
N PHE A 113 -1.09 -6.65 8.97
CA PHE A 113 -1.98 -7.82 8.92
C PHE A 113 -1.32 -9.06 9.50
N LYS A 114 -0.03 -9.28 9.18
CA LYS A 114 0.73 -10.42 9.67
C LYS A 114 0.90 -10.38 11.20
N GLU A 115 1.25 -9.24 11.76
CA GLU A 115 1.49 -9.06 13.20
C GLU A 115 0.20 -9.20 14.02
N ASN A 116 -0.94 -8.79 13.46
CA ASN A 116 -2.25 -8.93 14.09
C ASN A 116 -2.96 -10.25 13.74
N GLY A 117 -2.30 -11.18 13.03
CA GLY A 117 -2.89 -12.47 12.66
C GLY A 117 -4.11 -12.39 11.75
N ILE A 118 -4.29 -11.27 11.04
CA ILE A 118 -5.44 -11.01 10.19
C ILE A 118 -5.31 -11.86 8.93
N LYS A 119 -6.29 -12.73 8.70
CA LYS A 119 -6.38 -13.55 7.50
C LYS A 119 -7.41 -12.93 6.57
N VAL A 120 -7.07 -12.88 5.30
CA VAL A 120 -7.91 -12.29 4.24
C VAL A 120 -8.04 -13.30 3.13
N SER A 121 -9.26 -13.53 2.67
CA SER A 121 -9.54 -14.36 1.49
C SER A 121 -9.37 -13.55 0.21
N LYS A 122 -9.36 -14.21 -0.94
CA LYS A 122 -9.31 -13.50 -2.22
C LYS A 122 -10.65 -12.78 -2.42
N ASN A 123 -10.59 -11.49 -2.77
CA ASN A 123 -11.75 -10.61 -2.98
C ASN A 123 -12.54 -10.21 -1.71
N SER A 124 -12.04 -10.53 -0.51
CA SER A 124 -12.69 -10.06 0.73
C SER A 124 -12.71 -8.54 0.79
N ILE A 125 -13.79 -7.99 1.35
CA ILE A 125 -13.87 -6.59 1.74
C ILE A 125 -13.29 -6.46 3.14
N ILE A 126 -12.47 -5.43 3.38
CA ILE A 126 -11.85 -5.21 4.68
C ILE A 126 -12.27 -3.83 5.18
N GLN A 127 -12.69 -3.77 6.44
CA GLN A 127 -13.00 -2.53 7.12
C GLN A 127 -12.22 -2.44 8.42
N LEU A 128 -11.45 -1.38 8.57
CA LEU A 128 -10.81 -0.99 9.82
C LEU A 128 -11.69 0.07 10.49
N GLY A 129 -11.82 0.04 11.81
CA GLY A 129 -12.67 1.01 12.50
C GLY A 129 -12.68 0.83 14.00
N LYS A 130 -13.43 1.68 14.69
CA LYS A 130 -13.75 1.42 16.10
C LYS A 130 -14.77 0.29 16.17
N ALA A 131 -14.69 -0.57 17.16
CA ALA A 131 -15.56 -1.72 17.35
C ALA A 131 -17.06 -1.35 17.30
N LYS A 132 -17.42 -0.17 17.83
CA LYS A 132 -18.81 0.34 17.80
C LYS A 132 -19.31 0.79 16.42
N ASP A 133 -18.39 1.06 15.49
CA ASP A 133 -18.69 1.59 14.14
C ASP A 133 -18.54 0.48 13.07
N LEU A 134 -18.17 -0.74 13.49
CA LEU A 134 -17.98 -1.89 12.62
C LEU A 134 -19.26 -2.73 12.59
N GLU A 135 -19.69 -3.10 11.38
CA GLU A 135 -20.80 -4.02 11.19
C GLU A 135 -20.26 -5.45 11.18
N ILE A 136 -20.72 -6.29 12.09
CA ILE A 136 -20.31 -7.69 12.15
C ILE A 136 -21.48 -8.53 11.66
N THR A 137 -21.32 -9.12 10.48
CA THR A 137 -22.29 -10.03 9.86
C THR A 137 -21.88 -11.49 10.10
N LEU A 138 -22.79 -12.43 9.81
CA LEU A 138 -22.53 -13.87 9.95
C LEU A 138 -21.37 -14.35 9.05
N ASP A 139 -21.20 -13.72 7.89
CA ASP A 139 -20.16 -14.05 6.91
C ASP A 139 -18.91 -13.17 7.05
N SER A 140 -18.64 -12.71 8.28
CA SER A 140 -17.51 -11.84 8.58
C SER A 140 -16.64 -12.38 9.71
N THR A 141 -15.34 -12.11 9.61
CA THR A 141 -14.38 -12.40 10.68
C THR A 141 -13.92 -11.10 11.33
N TYR A 142 -14.18 -10.97 12.63
CA TYR A 142 -13.73 -9.83 13.44
C TYR A 142 -12.38 -10.09 14.10
N TYR A 143 -11.44 -9.16 13.92
CA TYR A 143 -10.13 -9.13 14.54
C TYR A 143 -10.04 -7.95 15.50
N ARG A 144 -9.92 -8.24 16.80
CA ARG A 144 -9.77 -7.20 17.82
C ARG A 144 -8.37 -6.58 17.74
N LEU A 145 -8.32 -5.25 17.77
CA LEU A 145 -7.10 -4.47 17.91
C LEU A 145 -7.08 -3.72 19.26
N LYS A 146 -6.04 -2.90 19.48
CA LYS A 146 -5.93 -2.03 20.65
C LYS A 146 -6.98 -0.91 20.65
N ASP A 147 -7.25 -0.35 21.83
CA ASP A 147 -8.01 0.90 22.04
C ASP A 147 -9.39 0.93 21.38
N ASP A 148 -10.13 -0.18 21.48
CA ASP A 148 -11.46 -0.38 20.89
C ASP A 148 -11.50 -0.30 19.37
N TYR A 149 -10.37 -0.51 18.70
CA TYR A 149 -10.35 -0.72 17.26
C TYR A 149 -10.49 -2.19 16.91
N GLY A 150 -10.92 -2.44 15.68
CA GLY A 150 -10.95 -3.78 15.10
C GLY A 150 -10.86 -3.73 13.59
N VAL A 151 -10.61 -4.89 13.00
CA VAL A 151 -10.71 -5.13 11.56
C VAL A 151 -11.79 -6.16 11.34
N VAL A 152 -12.74 -5.87 10.45
CA VAL A 152 -13.68 -6.86 9.93
C VAL A 152 -13.24 -7.25 8.53
N VAL A 153 -13.20 -8.55 8.29
CA VAL A 153 -13.00 -9.13 6.95
C VAL A 153 -14.32 -9.78 6.57
N TYR A 154 -14.94 -9.29 5.50
CA TYR A 154 -16.16 -9.85 4.92
C TYR A 154 -15.75 -10.74 3.74
N ASP A 155 -16.18 -12.01 3.77
CA ASP A 155 -15.87 -12.98 2.72
C ASP A 155 -16.86 -12.93 1.54
#